data_AF-A0A7J8H640-F1
#
_entry.id   AF-A0A7J8H640-F1
#
_cell.length_a   1.000
_cell.length_b   1.000
_cell.length_c   1.000
_cell.angle_alpha   90.00
_cell.angle_beta   90.00
_cell.angle_gamma   90.00
#
_symmetry.space_group_name_H-M   'P 1'
#
loop_
_entity.id
_entity.type
_entity.pdbx_description
1 polymer ?
#
loop_
_entity_poly.entity_id
_entity_poly.type
_entity_poly.pdbx_seq_one_letter_code
_entity_poly.pdbx_strand_id
1 'polypeptide(L)'
;MAGVCDRAPEFLSPSGNQVLGPALGSVVTLNCTAQVVSGPHCPLPSVQWLKDGLPLGNGSHYDIREDTWVKANLSEMLVSSVLGVNLTSAEDYGAFACSVWNVSSASFTLRIAGAAGHLAAVLASLLVLLILLLVALLYVKCRLNVLLWYQDTHGEVEMNDGKLYDAYVSYSDSPEDRKFVNFILKPQLERRRGYKLFLDDRDLLPRAEPSADLLVNLSRCRRLIVVLSDAFLGRAWCSHSFREGLCRLLELTRRPIFITFEAQRRDPVHPALHLLHQHRHLVTLLRWRPGSVTPSSDFWKELQLALPRKVQYRVAEGDPQTRLQDDKDPMLIVRGRIPEGGTLDPELDPDPQGDLGMPAGAHR
;
A
#
# COMPACT_ATOMS: atom_id res chain seq x y z
N MET A 1 40.61 4.04 75.80
CA MET A 1 40.14 2.67 75.53
C MET A 1 38.71 2.79 75.01
N ALA A 2 38.54 2.93 73.69
CA ALA A 2 37.21 2.76 73.09
C ALA A 2 36.81 1.29 73.30
N GLY A 3 35.58 1.06 73.75
CA GLY A 3 35.15 -0.24 74.24
C GLY A 3 35.22 -1.29 73.13
N VAL A 4 35.56 -2.52 73.47
CA VAL A 4 35.49 -3.69 72.56
C VAL A 4 34.08 -3.84 71.94
N CYS A 5 33.05 -3.25 72.56
CA CYS A 5 31.67 -3.23 72.09
C CYS A 5 31.36 -2.20 70.97
N ASP A 6 32.26 -1.27 70.62
CA ASP A 6 31.96 -0.19 69.64
C ASP A 6 32.25 -0.58 68.17
N ARG A 7 32.65 -1.83 67.90
CA ARG A 7 32.85 -2.30 66.52
C ARG A 7 31.50 -2.54 65.86
N ALA A 8 31.29 -1.92 64.70
CA ALA A 8 30.11 -2.15 63.87
C ALA A 8 30.02 -3.63 63.44
N PRO A 9 28.80 -4.20 63.37
CA PRO A 9 28.60 -5.57 62.92
C PRO A 9 28.96 -5.69 61.44
N GLU A 10 29.61 -6.79 61.08
CA GLU A 10 29.93 -7.13 59.69
C GLU A 10 28.86 -8.09 59.15
N PHE A 11 28.08 -7.64 58.17
CA PHE A 11 27.04 -8.46 57.55
C PHE A 11 27.64 -9.38 56.49
N LEU A 12 27.55 -10.69 56.72
CA LEU A 12 27.95 -11.74 55.78
C LEU A 12 26.82 -12.06 54.78
N SER A 13 25.57 -11.95 55.23
CA SER A 13 24.37 -12.04 54.40
C SER A 13 23.34 -11.00 54.84
N PRO A 14 22.73 -10.24 53.93
CA PRO A 14 23.07 -10.14 52.50
C PRO A 14 24.38 -9.38 52.26
N SER A 15 25.19 -9.86 51.29
CA SER A 15 26.44 -9.20 50.88
C SER A 15 26.24 -7.90 50.07
N GLY A 16 25.00 -7.60 49.67
CA GLY A 16 24.62 -6.44 48.87
C GLY A 16 23.11 -6.41 48.61
N ASN A 17 22.63 -5.34 47.97
CA ASN A 17 21.19 -5.20 47.69
C ASN A 17 20.74 -6.26 46.68
N GLN A 18 19.69 -7.02 47.01
CA GLN A 18 19.15 -8.07 46.16
C GLN A 18 17.73 -7.73 45.71
N VAL A 19 17.40 -8.05 44.47
CA VAL A 19 16.05 -7.92 43.91
C VAL A 19 15.51 -9.31 43.63
N LEU A 20 14.42 -9.68 44.29
CA LEU A 20 13.77 -10.98 44.11
C LEU A 20 12.38 -10.76 43.47
N GLY A 21 12.04 -11.61 42.50
CA GLY A 21 10.77 -11.57 41.78
C GLY A 21 9.87 -12.79 42.05
N PRO A 22 9.45 -13.04 43.30
CA PRO A 22 8.60 -14.18 43.63
C PRO A 22 7.17 -14.02 43.09
N ALA A 23 6.48 -15.14 42.88
CA ALA A 23 5.08 -15.16 42.47
C ALA A 23 4.13 -14.93 43.65
N LEU A 24 2.95 -14.36 43.40
CA LEU A 24 1.89 -14.21 44.39
C LEU A 24 1.45 -15.60 44.90
N GLY A 25 1.38 -15.77 46.23
CA GLY A 25 1.04 -17.02 46.92
C GLY A 25 2.24 -17.91 47.27
N SER A 26 3.48 -17.45 47.03
CA SER A 26 4.70 -18.18 47.42
C SER A 26 5.27 -17.71 48.75
N VAL A 27 6.05 -18.57 49.40
CA VAL A 27 6.81 -18.25 50.62
C VAL A 27 8.27 -18.01 50.26
N VAL A 28 8.81 -16.86 50.64
CA VAL A 28 10.20 -16.48 50.38
C VAL A 28 10.97 -16.44 51.70
N THR A 29 12.17 -17.01 51.72
CA THR A 29 13.05 -16.99 52.89
C THR A 29 14.20 -16.01 52.67
N LEU A 30 14.38 -15.09 53.61
CA LEU A 30 15.43 -14.07 53.62
C LEU A 30 16.39 -14.37 54.77
N ASN A 31 17.69 -14.43 54.49
CA ASN A 31 18.70 -14.79 55.48
C ASN A 31 19.58 -13.58 55.82
N CYS A 32 19.64 -13.24 57.10
CA CYS A 32 20.54 -12.26 57.68
C CYS A 32 21.58 -12.94 58.57
N THR A 33 22.86 -12.83 58.22
CA THR A 33 23.97 -13.31 59.04
C THR A 33 24.94 -12.17 59.30
N ALA A 34 25.24 -11.92 60.56
CA ALA A 34 26.15 -10.86 60.98
C ALA A 34 27.18 -11.39 61.98
N GLN A 35 28.43 -10.97 61.80
CA GLN A 35 29.53 -11.19 62.73
C GLN A 35 29.66 -9.98 63.65
N VAL A 36 29.70 -10.24 64.94
CA VAL A 36 29.64 -9.24 66.00
C VAL A 36 30.74 -9.52 67.02
N VAL A 37 31.44 -8.49 67.48
CA VAL A 37 32.47 -8.63 68.53
C VAL A 37 31.82 -8.34 69.88
N SER A 38 31.77 -9.33 70.78
CA SER A 38 31.13 -9.21 72.10
C SER A 38 32.10 -9.54 73.23
N GLY A 39 32.11 -8.68 74.26
CA GLY A 39 32.91 -8.80 75.49
C GLY A 39 32.02 -9.04 76.73
N PRO A 40 32.62 -9.32 77.90
CA PRO A 40 31.90 -9.72 79.13
C PRO A 40 30.92 -8.66 79.68
N HIS A 41 30.94 -7.43 79.17
CA HIS A 41 30.06 -6.33 79.54
C HIS A 41 29.23 -5.77 78.38
N CYS A 42 29.21 -6.42 77.20
CA CYS A 42 28.41 -5.97 76.06
C CYS A 42 26.98 -6.54 76.12
N PRO A 43 25.95 -5.79 75.67
CA PRO A 43 24.59 -6.31 75.53
C PRO A 43 24.54 -7.45 74.50
N LEU A 44 23.66 -8.42 74.73
CA LEU A 44 23.41 -9.50 73.78
C LEU A 44 22.89 -8.90 72.45
N PRO A 45 23.46 -9.27 71.29
CA PRO A 45 22.96 -8.82 70.00
C PRO A 45 21.60 -9.45 69.71
N SER A 46 20.61 -8.61 69.39
CA SER A 46 19.31 -9.03 68.84
C SER A 46 19.19 -8.55 67.40
N VAL A 47 18.59 -9.39 66.56
CA VAL A 47 18.31 -9.06 65.17
C VAL A 47 16.92 -8.46 65.08
N GLN A 48 16.78 -7.34 64.39
CA GLN A 48 15.48 -6.73 64.11
C GLN A 48 15.28 -6.64 62.60
N TRP A 49 14.15 -7.15 62.10
CA TRP A 49 13.79 -7.01 60.70
C TRP A 49 12.98 -5.74 60.47
N LEU A 50 13.33 -5.05 59.38
CA LEU A 50 12.73 -3.82 58.91
C LEU A 50 12.07 -4.07 57.55
N LYS A 51 10.86 -3.56 57.36
CA LYS A 51 10.19 -3.47 56.06
C LYS A 51 10.01 -2.00 55.71
N ASP A 52 10.56 -1.59 54.57
CA ASP A 52 10.56 -0.21 54.08
C ASP A 52 11.06 0.81 55.12
N GLY A 53 12.01 0.39 55.95
CA GLY A 53 12.60 1.19 57.03
C GLY A 53 11.84 1.20 58.35
N LEU A 54 10.70 0.50 58.45
CA LEU A 54 9.91 0.37 59.68
C LEU A 54 10.06 -1.02 60.30
N PRO A 55 10.09 -1.15 61.64
CA PRO A 55 10.17 -2.46 62.30
C PRO A 55 8.94 -3.33 61.95
N LEU A 56 9.16 -4.62 61.72
CA LEU A 56 8.07 -5.56 61.44
C LEU A 56 7.07 -5.61 62.60
N GLY A 57 5.78 -5.47 62.29
CA GLY A 57 4.70 -5.67 63.25
C GLY A 57 4.47 -7.16 63.57
N ASN A 58 3.89 -7.45 64.74
CA ASN A 58 3.59 -8.82 65.18
C ASN A 58 2.36 -9.37 64.43
N GLY A 59 2.56 -9.83 63.20
CA GLY A 59 1.51 -10.37 62.32
C GLY A 59 1.85 -11.77 61.81
N SER A 60 0.81 -12.56 61.48
CA SER A 60 0.92 -13.96 61.00
C SER A 60 1.51 -14.14 59.60
N HIS A 61 1.93 -13.05 58.94
CA HIS A 61 2.50 -13.05 57.58
C HIS A 61 4.01 -13.32 57.56
N TYR A 62 4.65 -13.34 58.73
CA TYR A 62 6.09 -13.47 58.90
C TYR A 62 6.40 -14.63 59.85
N ASP A 63 7.29 -15.54 59.45
CA ASP A 63 7.88 -16.57 60.32
C ASP A 63 9.35 -16.20 60.56
N ILE A 64 9.74 -15.94 61.80
CA ILE A 64 11.11 -15.55 62.16
C ILE A 64 11.77 -16.69 62.93
N ARG A 65 12.91 -17.18 62.42
CA ARG A 65 13.76 -18.14 63.11
C ARG A 65 15.11 -17.51 63.40
N GLU A 66 15.46 -17.41 64.68
CA GLU A 66 16.72 -16.80 65.13
C GLU A 66 17.61 -17.88 65.77
N ASP A 67 18.83 -18.01 65.26
CA ASP A 67 19.86 -18.89 65.80
C ASP A 67 21.10 -18.06 66.15
N THR A 68 21.58 -18.18 67.39
CA THR A 68 22.78 -17.49 67.87
C THR A 68 23.91 -18.50 68.11
N TRP A 69 25.07 -18.25 67.49
CA TRP A 69 26.23 -19.13 67.58
C TRP A 69 27.43 -18.34 68.13
N VAL A 70 28.06 -18.86 69.19
CA VAL A 70 29.30 -18.28 69.72
C VAL A 70 30.48 -19.07 69.15
N LYS A 71 31.42 -18.38 68.51
CA LYS A 71 32.63 -19.04 68.00
C LYS A 71 33.57 -19.28 69.19
N ALA A 72 34.10 -20.50 69.33
CA ALA A 72 34.83 -20.96 70.52
C ALA A 72 36.19 -20.28 70.79
N ASN A 73 36.59 -19.28 69.99
CA ASN A 73 37.82 -18.51 70.20
C ASN A 73 37.42 -17.07 70.59
N LEU A 74 37.41 -16.84 71.91
CA LEU A 74 37.05 -15.64 72.67
C LEU A 74 36.93 -14.31 71.89
N SER A 75 35.73 -13.71 71.98
CA SER A 75 35.27 -12.36 71.58
C SER A 75 34.49 -12.17 70.27
N GLU A 76 34.34 -13.19 69.42
CA GLU A 76 33.50 -13.12 68.21
C GLU A 76 32.24 -13.99 68.30
N MET A 77 31.08 -13.37 68.06
CA MET A 77 29.76 -13.99 68.04
C MET A 77 29.15 -13.89 66.63
N LEU A 78 28.51 -14.96 66.16
CA LEU A 78 27.85 -14.98 64.86
C LEU A 78 26.35 -15.13 65.08
N VAL A 79 25.59 -14.17 64.57
CA VAL A 79 24.15 -14.12 64.73
C VAL A 79 23.51 -14.37 63.37
N SER A 80 22.57 -15.32 63.31
CA SER A 80 21.86 -15.70 62.10
C SER A 80 20.36 -15.60 62.35
N SER A 81 19.65 -14.91 61.47
CA SER A 81 18.18 -14.81 61.51
C SER A 81 17.62 -15.06 60.11
N VAL A 82 16.61 -15.92 60.03
CA VAL A 82 15.91 -16.25 58.79
C VAL A 82 14.46 -15.78 58.89
N LEU A 83 14.06 -14.92 57.97
CA LEU A 83 12.70 -14.39 57.84
C LEU A 83 11.98 -15.09 56.67
N GLY A 84 10.93 -15.86 56.97
CA GLY A 84 9.97 -16.38 56.01
C GLY A 84 8.83 -15.38 55.80
N VAL A 85 8.68 -14.86 54.58
CA VAL A 85 7.61 -13.94 54.19
C VAL A 85 6.59 -14.69 53.33
N ASN A 86 5.33 -14.68 53.75
CA ASN A 86 4.23 -15.28 52.99
C ASN A 86 3.56 -14.23 52.09
N LEU A 87 3.70 -14.36 50.77
CA LEU A 87 3.29 -13.35 49.80
C LEU A 87 1.82 -13.53 49.40
N THR A 88 0.91 -13.11 50.26
CA THR A 88 -0.54 -13.26 50.05
C THR A 88 -1.17 -12.10 49.28
N SER A 89 -0.63 -10.90 49.46
CA SER A 89 -1.18 -9.65 48.93
C SER A 89 -0.10 -8.80 48.26
N ALA A 90 -0.51 -7.81 47.47
CA ALA A 90 0.43 -6.86 46.86
C ALA A 90 1.15 -5.99 47.91
N GLU A 91 0.58 -5.86 49.11
CA GLU A 91 1.18 -5.12 50.23
C GLU A 91 2.36 -5.87 50.86
N ASP A 92 2.46 -7.20 50.66
CA ASP A 92 3.55 -8.02 51.23
C ASP A 92 4.89 -7.79 50.51
N TYR A 93 4.87 -7.18 49.32
CA TYR A 93 6.05 -6.80 48.54
C TYR A 93 6.62 -5.47 49.06
N GLY A 94 7.95 -5.38 49.14
CA GLY A 94 8.64 -4.21 49.70
C GLY A 94 10.13 -4.45 49.87
N ALA A 95 10.82 -3.51 50.50
CA ALA A 95 12.24 -3.60 50.82
C ALA A 95 12.44 -4.12 52.26
N PHE A 96 13.00 -5.31 52.40
CA PHE A 96 13.31 -5.91 53.69
C PHE A 96 14.78 -5.72 54.04
N ALA A 97 15.08 -5.26 55.24
CA ALA A 97 16.45 -5.12 55.74
C ALA A 97 16.53 -5.67 57.16
N CYS A 98 17.72 -6.13 57.54
CA CYS A 98 18.00 -6.63 58.88
C CYS A 98 18.78 -5.56 59.64
N SER A 99 18.58 -5.43 60.94
CA SER A 99 19.25 -4.45 61.81
C SER A 99 19.83 -5.16 63.03
N VAL A 100 21.11 -4.92 63.29
CA VAL A 100 21.84 -5.43 64.45
C VAL A 100 22.52 -4.25 65.12
N TRP A 101 22.27 -4.01 66.41
CA TRP A 101 22.82 -2.85 67.16
C TRP A 101 22.62 -1.50 66.44
N ASN A 102 21.42 -1.27 65.90
CA ASN A 102 21.05 -0.07 65.13
C ASN A 102 21.82 0.14 63.81
N VAL A 103 22.60 -0.83 63.35
CA VAL A 103 23.21 -0.82 62.02
C VAL A 103 22.40 -1.74 61.10
N SER A 104 21.93 -1.19 59.97
CA SER A 104 21.15 -1.94 58.98
C SER A 104 22.03 -2.63 57.94
N SER A 105 21.60 -3.80 57.51
CA SER A 105 22.17 -4.56 56.39
C SER A 105 21.75 -3.97 55.05
N ALA A 106 22.35 -4.49 53.98
CA ALA A 106 21.79 -4.33 52.63
C ALA A 106 20.35 -4.88 52.55
N SER A 107 19.56 -4.40 51.58
CA SER A 107 18.13 -4.70 51.49
C SER A 107 17.79 -5.78 50.45
N PHE A 108 16.76 -6.56 50.76
CA PHE A 108 16.07 -7.46 49.84
C PHE A 108 14.81 -6.77 49.32
N THR A 109 14.76 -6.47 48.03
CA THR A 109 13.57 -5.87 47.40
C THR A 109 12.75 -6.95 46.73
N LEU A 110 11.56 -7.21 47.28
CA LEU A 110 10.59 -8.13 46.68
C LEU A 110 9.73 -7.36 45.69
N ARG A 111 9.68 -7.81 44.43
CA ARG A 111 8.81 -7.26 43.39
C ARG A 111 7.89 -8.35 42.84
N ILE A 112 6.65 -7.98 42.53
CA ILE A 112 5.73 -8.88 41.83
C ILE A 112 6.35 -9.21 40.48
N ALA A 113 6.52 -10.50 40.19
CA ALA A 113 6.84 -10.96 38.83
C ALA A 113 5.66 -10.60 37.91
N GLY A 114 5.73 -9.43 37.27
CA GLY A 114 4.62 -8.87 36.53
C GLY A 114 4.27 -9.71 35.30
N ALA A 115 2.97 -9.96 35.10
CA ALA A 115 2.37 -10.48 33.86
C ALA A 115 2.48 -9.49 32.66
N ALA A 116 3.49 -8.61 32.66
CA ALA A 116 3.68 -7.55 31.68
C ALA A 116 3.84 -8.05 30.24
N GLY A 117 4.30 -9.30 30.06
CA GLY A 117 4.43 -9.92 28.75
C GLY A 117 3.10 -10.25 28.06
N HIS A 118 2.07 -10.62 28.82
CA HIS A 118 0.80 -11.06 28.22
C HIS A 118 0.01 -9.90 27.62
N LEU A 119 -0.09 -8.77 28.32
CA LEU A 119 -0.81 -7.60 27.81
C LEU A 119 -0.11 -7.00 26.59
N ALA A 120 1.23 -6.90 26.63
CA ALA A 120 2.03 -6.40 25.51
C ALA A 120 1.89 -7.31 24.27
N ALA A 121 1.91 -8.63 24.45
CA ALA A 121 1.72 -9.58 23.36
C ALA A 121 0.30 -9.50 22.75
N VAL A 122 -0.73 -9.32 23.58
CA VAL A 122 -2.12 -9.14 23.11
C VAL A 122 -2.29 -7.83 22.34
N LEU A 123 -1.69 -6.73 22.80
CA LEU A 123 -1.74 -5.46 22.09
C LEU A 123 -0.99 -5.53 20.75
N ALA A 124 0.18 -6.17 20.74
CA ALA A 124 0.96 -6.37 19.51
C ALA A 124 0.19 -7.23 18.49
N SER A 125 -0.45 -8.31 18.93
CA SER A 125 -1.24 -9.17 18.03
C SER A 125 -2.46 -8.45 17.45
N LEU A 126 -3.14 -7.62 18.26
CA LEU A 126 -4.28 -6.81 17.81
C LEU A 126 -3.86 -5.74 16.79
N LEU A 127 -2.69 -5.11 16.99
CA LEU A 127 -2.10 -4.17 16.04
C LEU A 127 -1.80 -4.84 14.68
N VAL A 128 -1.18 -6.02 14.71
CA VAL A 128 -0.88 -6.78 13.48
C VAL A 128 -2.17 -7.16 12.75
N LEU A 129 -3.19 -7.61 13.48
CA LEU A 129 -4.51 -7.91 12.90
C LEU A 129 -5.14 -6.68 12.23
N LEU A 130 -5.06 -5.51 12.87
CA LEU A 130 -5.57 -4.25 12.32
C LEU A 130 -4.84 -3.88 11.02
N ILE A 131 -3.52 -4.00 10.99
CA ILE A 131 -2.71 -3.72 9.79
C ILE A 131 -3.10 -4.67 8.66
N LEU A 132 -3.23 -5.98 8.93
CA LEU A 132 -3.65 -6.96 7.94
C LEU A 132 -5.04 -6.64 7.37
N LEU A 133 -5.98 -6.22 8.22
CA LEU A 133 -7.33 -5.82 7.80
C LEU A 133 -7.29 -4.58 6.90
N LEU A 134 -6.48 -3.57 7.25
CA LEU A 134 -6.28 -2.37 6.44
C LEU A 134 -5.66 -2.70 5.09
N VAL A 135 -4.62 -3.55 5.06
CA VAL A 135 -4.00 -4.01 3.80
C VAL A 135 -5.01 -4.77 2.95
N ALA A 136 -5.81 -5.65 3.54
CA ALA A 136 -6.86 -6.37 2.82
C ALA A 136 -7.93 -5.41 2.25
N LEU A 137 -8.36 -4.41 3.02
CA LEU A 137 -9.31 -3.39 2.56
C LEU A 137 -8.74 -2.54 1.42
N LEU A 138 -7.49 -2.09 1.57
CA LEU A 138 -6.77 -1.37 0.53
C LEU A 138 -6.57 -2.23 -0.71
N TYR A 139 -6.27 -3.52 -0.55
CA TYR A 139 -6.18 -4.44 -1.68
C TYR A 139 -7.54 -4.57 -2.38
N VAL A 140 -8.62 -4.85 -1.66
CA VAL A 140 -9.95 -5.02 -2.27
C VAL A 140 -10.44 -3.74 -2.96
N LYS A 141 -10.22 -2.56 -2.36
CA LYS A 141 -10.70 -1.28 -2.93
C LYS A 141 -9.76 -0.66 -3.95
N CYS A 142 -8.45 -0.78 -3.74
CA CYS A 142 -7.45 -0.03 -4.49
C CYS A 142 -6.59 -0.91 -5.39
N ARG A 143 -6.76 -2.24 -5.46
CA ARG A 143 -5.96 -3.12 -6.33
C ARG A 143 -5.84 -2.59 -7.76
N LEU A 144 -6.95 -2.20 -8.38
CA LEU A 144 -6.93 -1.66 -9.74
C LEU A 144 -6.22 -0.31 -9.82
N ASN A 145 -6.39 0.56 -8.82
CA ASN A 145 -5.71 1.86 -8.77
C ASN A 145 -4.19 1.70 -8.56
N VAL A 146 -3.77 0.78 -7.70
CA VAL A 146 -2.37 0.45 -7.45
C VAL A 146 -1.73 -0.15 -8.69
N LEU A 147 -2.43 -1.06 -9.37
CA LEU A 147 -1.93 -1.68 -10.60
C LEU A 147 -1.83 -0.66 -11.75
N LEU A 148 -2.80 0.25 -11.86
CA LEU A 148 -2.73 1.37 -12.81
C LEU A 148 -1.57 2.30 -12.49
N TRP A 149 -1.39 2.67 -11.22
CA TRP A 149 -0.26 3.49 -10.80
C TRP A 149 1.07 2.80 -11.12
N TYR A 150 1.18 1.49 -10.92
CA TYR A 150 2.36 0.71 -11.28
C TYR A 150 2.62 0.70 -12.79
N GLN A 151 1.58 0.51 -13.63
CA GLN A 151 1.71 0.58 -15.08
C GLN A 151 2.09 2.00 -15.54
N ASP A 152 1.47 3.03 -14.96
CA ASP A 152 1.72 4.43 -15.30
C ASP A 152 3.09 4.93 -14.82
N THR A 153 3.73 4.26 -13.86
CA THR A 153 5.08 4.60 -13.37
C THR A 153 6.17 3.78 -14.05
N HIS A 154 6.00 2.45 -14.11
CA HIS A 154 7.04 1.50 -14.51
C HIS A 154 6.76 0.75 -15.82
N GLY A 155 5.57 0.90 -16.42
CA GLY A 155 5.24 0.20 -17.66
C GLY A 155 6.04 0.71 -18.86
N GLU A 156 6.49 -0.17 -19.75
CA GLU A 156 7.18 0.25 -20.98
C GLU A 156 6.26 1.09 -21.87
N VAL A 157 6.82 2.16 -22.44
CA VAL A 157 6.07 3.07 -23.32
C VAL A 157 6.26 2.60 -24.76
N GLU A 158 5.21 1.99 -25.32
CA GLU A 158 5.13 1.66 -26.74
C GLU A 158 4.95 2.98 -27.51
N MET A 159 6.00 3.73 -27.88
CA MET A 159 5.85 5.00 -28.64
C MET A 159 6.51 4.99 -30.03
N ASN A 160 7.48 4.08 -30.28
CA ASN A 160 8.30 4.04 -31.49
C ASN A 160 8.22 2.69 -32.25
N ASP A 161 7.09 1.99 -32.14
CA ASP A 161 6.88 0.67 -32.75
C ASP A 161 6.37 0.73 -34.21
N GLY A 162 6.24 1.93 -34.79
CA GLY A 162 5.72 2.13 -36.15
C GLY A 162 4.22 1.89 -36.30
N LYS A 163 3.49 1.65 -35.20
CA LYS A 163 2.04 1.44 -35.22
C LYS A 163 1.28 2.77 -35.19
N LEU A 164 0.23 2.85 -36.00
CA LEU A 164 -0.56 4.08 -36.19
C LEU A 164 -1.66 4.25 -35.14
N TYR A 165 -2.21 3.12 -34.67
CA TYR A 165 -3.35 3.08 -33.76
C TYR A 165 -3.03 2.27 -32.50
N ASP A 166 -3.60 2.69 -31.37
CA ASP A 166 -3.41 1.99 -30.10
C ASP A 166 -4.31 0.77 -29.97
N ALA A 167 -5.51 0.84 -30.54
CA ALA A 167 -6.41 -0.31 -30.57
C ALA A 167 -7.25 -0.36 -31.84
N TYR A 168 -7.39 -1.56 -32.37
CA TYR A 168 -8.41 -1.93 -33.35
C TYR A 168 -9.68 -2.30 -32.59
N VAL A 169 -10.83 -1.74 -32.95
CA VAL A 169 -12.13 -2.04 -32.33
C VAL A 169 -13.02 -2.69 -33.37
N SER A 170 -13.32 -3.98 -33.19
CA SER A 170 -14.35 -4.68 -33.95
C SER A 170 -15.67 -4.68 -33.21
N TYR A 171 -16.74 -4.31 -33.92
CA TYR A 171 -18.11 -4.27 -33.37
C TYR A 171 -19.13 -4.69 -34.44
N SER A 172 -20.39 -4.91 -34.05
CA SER A 172 -21.44 -5.22 -35.01
C SER A 172 -22.04 -3.96 -35.63
N ASP A 173 -22.47 -3.99 -36.90
CA ASP A 173 -23.26 -2.89 -37.51
C ASP A 173 -24.71 -2.83 -36.98
N SER A 174 -24.90 -3.19 -35.71
CA SER A 174 -26.17 -2.96 -35.01
C SER A 174 -26.24 -1.50 -34.54
N PRO A 175 -27.43 -0.88 -34.50
CA PRO A 175 -27.56 0.50 -34.03
C PRO A 175 -27.14 0.66 -32.55
N GLU A 176 -27.26 -0.40 -31.74
CA GLU A 176 -26.87 -0.40 -30.32
C GLU A 176 -25.36 -0.39 -30.15
N ASP A 177 -24.65 -1.27 -30.87
CA ASP A 177 -23.18 -1.36 -30.84
C ASP A 177 -22.57 -0.09 -31.39
N ARG A 178 -23.11 0.43 -32.50
CA ARG A 178 -22.63 1.67 -33.11
C ARG A 178 -22.80 2.85 -32.17
N LYS A 179 -23.89 2.91 -31.40
CA LYS A 179 -24.09 3.93 -30.35
C LYS A 179 -23.09 3.74 -29.21
N PHE A 180 -22.92 2.52 -28.71
CA PHE A 180 -21.98 2.22 -27.64
C PHE A 180 -20.54 2.61 -28.04
N VAL A 181 -20.07 2.18 -29.20
CA VAL A 181 -18.72 2.44 -29.66
C VAL A 181 -18.50 3.94 -29.92
N ASN A 182 -19.40 4.62 -30.62
CA ASN A 182 -19.18 6.02 -30.99
C ASN A 182 -19.45 7.03 -29.87
N PHE A 183 -20.41 6.77 -28.97
CA PHE A 183 -20.77 7.73 -27.91
C PHE A 183 -20.19 7.38 -26.53
N ILE A 184 -19.82 6.13 -26.29
CA ILE A 184 -19.30 5.71 -24.97
C ILE A 184 -17.83 5.34 -25.08
N LEU A 185 -17.47 4.36 -25.91
CA LEU A 185 -16.09 3.83 -25.97
C LEU A 185 -15.11 4.85 -26.56
N LYS A 186 -15.41 5.37 -27.76
CA LYS A 186 -14.55 6.29 -28.51
C LYS A 186 -14.29 7.59 -27.73
N PRO A 187 -15.29 8.32 -27.19
CA PRO A 187 -15.02 9.58 -26.50
C PRO A 187 -14.25 9.38 -25.18
N GLN A 188 -14.44 8.25 -24.50
CA GLN A 188 -13.69 7.97 -23.26
C GLN A 188 -12.22 7.66 -23.55
N LEU A 189 -11.92 6.91 -24.61
CA LEU A 189 -10.55 6.54 -24.95
C LEU A 189 -9.81 7.65 -25.71
N GLU A 190 -10.43 8.28 -26.71
CA GLU A 190 -9.78 9.31 -27.53
C GLU A 190 -9.73 10.65 -26.81
N ARG A 191 -10.88 11.16 -26.33
CA ARG A 191 -10.96 12.54 -25.79
C ARG A 191 -10.40 12.67 -24.38
N ARG A 192 -10.67 11.70 -23.48
CA ARG A 192 -10.18 11.79 -22.09
C ARG A 192 -8.76 11.26 -21.91
N ARG A 193 -8.35 10.28 -22.73
CA ARG A 193 -7.10 9.53 -22.51
C ARG A 193 -6.08 9.66 -23.65
N GLY A 194 -6.47 10.21 -24.80
CA GLY A 194 -5.57 10.45 -25.93
C GLY A 194 -5.18 9.19 -26.71
N TYR A 195 -5.97 8.11 -26.62
CA TYR A 195 -5.79 6.95 -27.48
C TYR A 195 -6.23 7.25 -28.92
N LYS A 196 -5.62 6.56 -29.89
CA LYS A 196 -6.04 6.55 -31.29
C LYS A 196 -6.69 5.20 -31.60
N LEU A 197 -7.97 5.20 -31.92
CA LEU A 197 -8.70 3.97 -32.23
C LEU A 197 -8.90 3.82 -33.74
N PHE A 198 -8.83 2.59 -34.22
CA PHE A 198 -9.33 2.21 -35.54
C PHE A 198 -10.65 1.45 -35.35
N LEU A 199 -11.74 1.99 -35.87
CA LEU A 199 -13.08 1.41 -35.72
C LEU A 199 -13.45 0.69 -37.02
N ASP A 200 -13.85 -0.58 -36.92
CA ASP A 200 -14.31 -1.37 -38.06
C ASP A 200 -15.53 -2.22 -37.67
N ASP A 201 -16.58 -2.13 -38.47
CA ASP A 201 -17.83 -2.90 -38.34
C ASP A 201 -17.83 -4.19 -39.17
N ARG A 202 -16.80 -4.41 -39.99
CA ARG A 202 -16.64 -5.62 -40.80
C ARG A 202 -16.50 -6.89 -39.95
N ASP A 203 -16.73 -8.03 -40.58
CA ASP A 203 -16.50 -9.33 -39.96
C ASP A 203 -15.01 -9.59 -39.72
N LEU A 204 -14.67 -9.97 -38.49
CA LEU A 204 -13.29 -10.37 -38.13
C LEU A 204 -12.85 -11.60 -38.91
N LEU A 205 -13.68 -12.64 -38.94
CA LEU A 205 -13.29 -13.92 -39.48
C LEU A 205 -14.44 -14.53 -40.29
N PRO A 206 -14.79 -13.96 -41.45
CA PRO A 206 -15.74 -14.61 -42.35
C PRO A 206 -15.20 -16.01 -42.70
N ARG A 207 -15.87 -17.07 -42.24
CA ARG A 207 -15.45 -18.49 -42.34
C ARG A 207 -14.18 -18.86 -41.56
N ALA A 208 -13.95 -18.23 -40.40
CA ALA A 208 -12.80 -18.51 -39.53
C ALA A 208 -11.42 -18.10 -40.08
N GLU A 209 -11.38 -17.38 -41.20
CA GLU A 209 -10.15 -16.85 -41.79
C GLU A 209 -10.18 -15.31 -41.82
N PRO A 210 -9.06 -14.65 -41.47
CA PRO A 210 -8.97 -13.20 -41.51
C PRO A 210 -8.83 -12.72 -42.96
N SER A 211 -9.52 -11.64 -43.31
CA SER A 211 -9.32 -10.99 -44.60
C SER A 211 -7.94 -10.31 -44.67
N ALA A 212 -7.40 -10.14 -45.88
CA ALA A 212 -6.13 -9.43 -46.08
C ALA A 212 -6.18 -8.00 -45.51
N ASP A 213 -7.29 -7.29 -45.72
CA ASP A 213 -7.54 -5.96 -45.16
C ASP A 213 -7.46 -5.96 -43.64
N LEU A 214 -8.08 -6.95 -42.98
CA LEU A 214 -8.03 -7.09 -41.53
C LEU A 214 -6.60 -7.30 -41.04
N LEU A 215 -5.83 -8.18 -41.69
CA LEU A 215 -4.44 -8.42 -41.31
C LEU A 215 -3.59 -7.15 -41.39
N VAL A 216 -3.77 -6.36 -42.46
CA VAL A 216 -3.08 -5.08 -42.64
C VAL A 216 -3.51 -4.05 -41.58
N ASN A 217 -4.80 -3.99 -41.25
CA ASN A 217 -5.28 -3.06 -40.24
C ASN A 217 -4.85 -3.47 -38.83
N LEU A 218 -4.88 -4.77 -38.50
CA LEU A 218 -4.39 -5.31 -37.23
C LEU A 218 -2.89 -5.10 -37.06
N SER A 219 -2.09 -5.24 -38.12
CA SER A 219 -0.64 -5.00 -38.04
C SER A 219 -0.30 -3.54 -37.68
N ARG A 220 -1.17 -2.60 -38.06
CA ARG A 220 -1.08 -1.17 -37.72
C ARG A 220 -1.56 -0.83 -36.31
N CYS A 221 -2.13 -1.79 -35.57
CA CYS A 221 -2.73 -1.60 -34.26
C CYS A 221 -1.96 -2.34 -33.15
N ARG A 222 -1.91 -1.79 -31.93
CA ARG A 222 -1.21 -2.41 -30.78
C ARG A 222 -2.02 -3.46 -30.07
N ARG A 223 -3.32 -3.25 -29.95
CA ARG A 223 -4.27 -4.15 -29.28
C ARG A 223 -5.51 -4.36 -30.14
N LEU A 224 -6.20 -5.47 -29.92
CA LEU A 224 -7.50 -5.78 -30.53
C LEU A 224 -8.57 -5.76 -29.43
N ILE A 225 -9.60 -4.96 -29.63
CA ILE A 225 -10.83 -4.91 -28.82
C ILE A 225 -11.97 -5.46 -29.67
N VAL A 226 -12.72 -6.42 -29.13
CA VAL A 226 -13.89 -7.00 -29.76
C VAL A 226 -15.10 -6.76 -28.87
N VAL A 227 -16.12 -6.08 -29.40
CA VAL A 227 -17.38 -5.80 -28.71
C VAL A 227 -18.35 -6.96 -28.98
N LEU A 228 -18.43 -7.89 -28.02
CA LEU A 228 -19.30 -9.07 -28.07
C LEU A 228 -20.70 -8.73 -27.55
N SER A 229 -21.48 -8.04 -28.38
CA SER A 229 -22.93 -7.90 -28.19
C SER A 229 -23.68 -9.15 -28.65
N ASP A 230 -24.97 -9.24 -28.33
CA ASP A 230 -25.82 -10.33 -28.83
C ASP A 230 -25.89 -10.34 -30.37
N ALA A 231 -25.93 -9.15 -30.99
CA ALA A 231 -25.87 -9.01 -32.45
C ALA A 231 -24.53 -9.52 -33.03
N PHE A 232 -23.42 -9.26 -32.34
CA PHE A 232 -22.11 -9.76 -32.75
C PHE A 232 -22.00 -11.28 -32.60
N LEU A 233 -22.55 -11.84 -31.51
CA LEU A 233 -22.60 -13.29 -31.28
C LEU A 233 -23.48 -14.01 -32.31
N GLY A 234 -24.45 -13.33 -32.91
CA GLY A 234 -25.27 -13.86 -34.01
C GLY A 234 -24.53 -14.04 -35.35
N ARG A 235 -23.28 -13.58 -35.47
CA ARG A 235 -22.48 -13.73 -36.71
C ARG A 235 -22.10 -15.21 -36.94
N ALA A 236 -22.05 -15.62 -38.20
CA ALA A 236 -21.83 -17.02 -38.59
C ALA A 236 -20.53 -17.64 -38.02
N TRP A 237 -19.47 -16.85 -37.85
CA TRP A 237 -18.22 -17.35 -37.30
C TRP A 237 -18.32 -17.64 -35.79
N CYS A 238 -19.15 -16.88 -35.05
CA CYS A 238 -19.38 -17.08 -33.62
C CYS A 238 -20.14 -18.38 -33.34
N SER A 239 -21.06 -18.77 -34.24
CA SER A 239 -21.86 -19.99 -34.08
C SER A 239 -21.15 -21.25 -34.58
N HIS A 240 -20.44 -21.17 -35.71
CA HIS A 240 -19.93 -22.37 -36.40
C HIS A 240 -18.43 -22.64 -36.22
N SER A 241 -17.61 -21.61 -35.97
CA SER A 241 -16.14 -21.75 -36.04
C SER A 241 -15.39 -20.84 -35.06
N PHE A 242 -16.01 -20.58 -33.91
CA PHE A 242 -15.46 -19.64 -32.92
C PHE A 242 -14.15 -20.13 -32.32
N ARG A 243 -14.00 -21.45 -32.11
CA ARG A 243 -12.80 -22.02 -31.51
C ARG A 243 -11.59 -21.84 -32.42
N GLU A 244 -11.73 -22.21 -33.68
CA GLU A 244 -10.71 -22.04 -34.72
C GLU A 244 -10.38 -20.57 -34.90
N GLY A 245 -11.42 -19.72 -34.95
CA GLY A 245 -11.24 -18.28 -35.07
C GLY A 245 -10.53 -17.65 -33.88
N LEU A 246 -10.85 -18.07 -32.64
CA LEU A 246 -10.17 -17.59 -31.45
C LEU A 246 -8.68 -17.98 -31.45
N CYS A 247 -8.35 -19.21 -31.85
CA CYS A 247 -6.97 -19.64 -32.02
C CYS A 247 -6.22 -18.75 -33.02
N ARG A 248 -6.83 -18.44 -34.17
CA ARG A 248 -6.25 -17.51 -35.15
C ARG A 248 -6.07 -16.10 -34.60
N LEU A 249 -7.05 -15.57 -33.86
CA LEU A 249 -6.92 -14.25 -33.23
C LEU A 249 -5.80 -14.18 -32.20
N LEU A 250 -5.58 -15.26 -31.45
CA LEU A 250 -4.49 -15.38 -30.48
C LEU A 250 -3.11 -15.51 -31.16
N GLU A 251 -3.04 -16.09 -32.36
CA GLU A 251 -1.83 -16.11 -33.18
C GLU A 251 -1.51 -14.70 -33.73
N LEU A 252 -2.54 -13.95 -34.14
CA LEU A 252 -2.38 -12.63 -34.76
C LEU A 252 -2.12 -11.50 -33.75
N THR A 253 -2.70 -11.60 -32.55
CA THR A 253 -2.71 -10.51 -31.57
C THR A 253 -2.35 -10.99 -30.18
N ARG A 254 -1.51 -10.23 -29.48
CA ARG A 254 -1.15 -10.52 -28.08
C ARG A 254 -2.29 -10.09 -27.17
N ARG A 255 -2.94 -11.07 -26.52
CA ARG A 255 -4.02 -10.88 -25.53
C ARG A 255 -5.15 -9.97 -26.05
N PRO A 256 -6.01 -10.47 -26.96
CA PRO A 256 -7.19 -9.72 -27.40
C PRO A 256 -8.14 -9.43 -26.24
N ILE A 257 -8.78 -8.27 -26.29
CA ILE A 257 -9.71 -7.75 -25.30
C ILE A 257 -11.13 -7.98 -25.81
N PHE A 258 -11.96 -8.68 -25.04
CA PHE A 258 -13.35 -8.92 -25.36
C PHE A 258 -14.24 -8.16 -24.36
N ILE A 259 -15.13 -7.32 -24.87
CA ILE A 259 -16.13 -6.60 -24.08
C ILE A 259 -17.46 -7.32 -24.22
N THR A 260 -18.00 -7.84 -23.12
CA THR A 260 -19.32 -8.48 -23.06
C THR A 260 -20.30 -7.62 -22.30
N PHE A 261 -21.59 -7.73 -22.61
CA PHE A 261 -22.65 -7.02 -21.92
C PHE A 261 -23.32 -7.93 -20.89
N GLU A 262 -23.70 -7.38 -19.74
CA GLU A 262 -24.52 -8.10 -18.78
C GLU A 262 -25.93 -8.31 -19.36
N ALA A 263 -26.21 -9.54 -19.79
CA ALA A 263 -27.50 -9.90 -20.37
C ALA A 263 -28.62 -9.70 -19.34
N GLN A 264 -29.64 -8.93 -19.71
CA GLN A 264 -30.85 -8.71 -18.91
C GLN A 264 -31.76 -9.96 -18.87
N ARG A 265 -31.50 -10.95 -19.72
CA ARG A 265 -32.29 -12.19 -19.85
C ARG A 265 -31.49 -13.44 -19.50
N ARG A 266 -32.20 -14.41 -18.89
CA ARG A 266 -31.73 -15.75 -18.50
C ARG A 266 -31.59 -16.68 -19.70
N ASP A 267 -30.96 -16.23 -20.79
CA ASP A 267 -30.68 -17.12 -21.92
C ASP A 267 -29.43 -17.97 -21.62
N PRO A 268 -29.37 -19.21 -22.16
CA PRO A 268 -28.20 -20.05 -22.02
C PRO A 268 -26.98 -19.33 -22.61
N VAL A 269 -25.89 -19.30 -21.84
CA VAL A 269 -24.64 -18.62 -22.21
C VAL A 269 -24.14 -19.16 -23.55
N HIS A 270 -23.99 -18.27 -24.54
CA HIS A 270 -23.53 -18.64 -25.89
C HIS A 270 -22.22 -19.45 -25.83
N PRO A 271 -22.03 -20.52 -26.65
CA PRO A 271 -20.84 -21.37 -26.60
C PRO A 271 -19.51 -20.60 -26.71
N ALA A 272 -19.50 -19.54 -27.51
CA ALA A 272 -18.36 -18.63 -27.65
C ALA A 272 -17.95 -17.98 -26.31
N LEU A 273 -18.92 -17.54 -25.51
CA LEU A 273 -18.64 -16.95 -24.20
C LEU A 273 -18.10 -18.01 -23.24
N HIS A 274 -18.60 -19.24 -23.27
CA HIS A 274 -18.07 -20.33 -22.46
C HIS A 274 -16.59 -20.62 -22.80
N LEU A 275 -16.24 -20.65 -24.09
CA LEU A 275 -14.85 -20.80 -24.55
C LEU A 275 -13.93 -19.68 -24.07
N LEU A 276 -14.40 -18.43 -24.09
CA LEU A 276 -13.63 -17.28 -23.55
C LEU A 276 -13.44 -17.38 -22.04
N HIS A 277 -14.46 -17.84 -21.30
CA HIS A 277 -14.35 -18.08 -19.86
C HIS A 277 -13.34 -19.19 -19.54
N GLN A 278 -13.31 -20.25 -20.35
CA GLN A 278 -12.31 -21.32 -20.22
C GLN A 278 -10.88 -20.83 -20.49
N HIS A 279 -10.70 -19.92 -21.45
CA HIS A 279 -9.38 -19.39 -21.85
C HIS A 279 -9.10 -17.99 -21.28
N ARG A 280 -9.66 -17.65 -20.12
CA ARG A 280 -9.53 -16.32 -19.48
C ARG A 280 -8.09 -15.87 -19.16
N HIS A 281 -7.13 -16.80 -19.20
CA HIS A 281 -5.71 -16.52 -19.00
C HIS A 281 -5.01 -16.02 -20.28
N LEU A 282 -5.59 -16.32 -21.46
CA LEU A 282 -5.07 -15.90 -22.77
C LEU A 282 -5.72 -14.62 -23.29
N VAL A 283 -6.94 -14.32 -22.82
CA VAL A 283 -7.75 -13.19 -23.29
C VAL A 283 -8.15 -12.29 -22.13
N THR A 284 -8.34 -11.00 -22.40
CA THR A 284 -8.89 -10.08 -21.40
C THR A 284 -10.41 -9.97 -21.60
N LEU A 285 -11.18 -10.52 -20.67
CA LEU A 285 -12.65 -10.48 -20.73
C LEU A 285 -13.21 -9.40 -19.78
N LEU A 286 -13.76 -8.33 -20.34
CA LEU A 286 -14.33 -7.19 -19.63
C LEU A 286 -15.85 -7.22 -19.73
N ARG A 287 -16.53 -7.10 -18.59
CA ARG A 287 -18.00 -7.11 -18.53
C ARG A 287 -18.55 -5.72 -18.30
N TRP A 288 -19.35 -5.23 -19.26
CA TRP A 288 -20.10 -3.99 -19.19
C TRP A 288 -21.36 -4.15 -18.34
N ARG A 289 -21.49 -3.33 -17.30
CA ARG A 289 -22.59 -3.34 -16.32
C ARG A 289 -23.24 -1.96 -16.24
N PRO A 290 -24.44 -1.81 -15.66
CA PRO A 290 -25.07 -0.49 -15.50
C PRO A 290 -24.19 0.56 -14.79
N GLY A 291 -23.35 0.14 -13.82
CA GLY A 291 -22.38 1.02 -13.15
C GLY A 291 -21.16 1.41 -14.00
N SER A 292 -20.90 0.73 -15.12
CA SER A 292 -19.75 0.95 -16.00
C SER A 292 -19.82 2.27 -16.78
N VAL A 293 -20.99 2.93 -16.82
CA VAL A 293 -21.17 4.25 -17.46
C VAL A 293 -20.26 5.31 -16.83
N THR A 294 -19.95 5.17 -15.53
CA THR A 294 -19.04 6.08 -14.83
C THR A 294 -17.58 5.86 -15.27
N PRO A 295 -16.81 6.91 -15.65
CA PRO A 295 -15.41 6.79 -16.08
C PRO A 295 -14.45 6.24 -15.01
N SER A 296 -14.83 6.32 -13.73
CA SER A 296 -14.05 5.81 -12.59
C SER A 296 -14.36 4.34 -12.24
N SER A 297 -15.26 3.69 -12.98
CA SER A 297 -15.63 2.30 -12.75
C SER A 297 -14.47 1.33 -13.02
N ASP A 298 -14.57 0.16 -12.40
CA ASP A 298 -13.57 -0.90 -12.52
C ASP A 298 -13.39 -1.36 -13.98
N PHE A 299 -14.47 -1.29 -14.78
CA PHE A 299 -14.42 -1.59 -16.22
C PHE A 299 -13.37 -0.76 -16.96
N TRP A 300 -13.38 0.57 -16.78
CA TRP A 300 -12.42 1.45 -17.47
C TRP A 300 -11.00 1.28 -16.95
N LYS A 301 -10.85 0.97 -15.66
CA LYS A 301 -9.55 0.70 -15.06
C LYS A 301 -8.96 -0.59 -15.64
N GLU A 302 -9.74 -1.67 -15.72
CA GLU A 302 -9.33 -2.92 -16.34
C GLU A 302 -9.05 -2.78 -17.84
N LEU A 303 -9.86 -2.00 -18.56
CA LEU A 303 -9.63 -1.69 -19.97
C LEU A 303 -8.32 -0.93 -20.17
N GLN A 304 -8.05 0.06 -19.32
CA GLN A 304 -6.80 0.84 -19.37
C GLN A 304 -5.58 -0.06 -19.08
N LEU A 305 -5.70 -0.99 -18.13
CA LEU A 305 -4.65 -1.96 -17.81
C LEU A 305 -4.30 -2.88 -18.99
N ALA A 306 -5.27 -3.17 -19.86
CA ALA A 306 -5.07 -4.00 -21.05
C ALA A 306 -4.54 -3.20 -22.26
N LEU A 307 -4.73 -1.88 -22.27
CA LEU A 307 -4.27 -0.97 -23.31
C LEU A 307 -2.79 -0.59 -23.14
N PRO A 308 -2.11 -0.16 -24.22
CA PRO A 308 -0.71 0.27 -24.14
C PRO A 308 -0.59 1.55 -23.30
N ARG A 309 0.52 1.71 -22.57
CA ARG A 309 0.75 2.91 -21.75
C ARG A 309 0.85 4.15 -22.65
N LYS A 310 0.10 5.20 -22.31
CA LYS A 310 0.27 6.53 -22.90
C LYS A 310 1.13 7.39 -22.00
N VAL A 311 2.23 7.92 -22.53
CA VAL A 311 2.89 9.08 -21.93
C VAL A 311 2.09 10.29 -22.37
N GLN A 312 1.34 10.87 -21.44
CA GLN A 312 0.88 12.25 -21.62
C GLN A 312 2.11 13.14 -21.51
N TYR A 313 2.69 13.51 -22.66
CA TYR A 313 3.44 14.75 -22.69
C TYR A 313 2.45 15.83 -22.31
N ARG A 314 2.59 16.39 -21.11
CA ARG A 314 2.09 17.75 -20.88
C ARG A 314 2.77 18.56 -21.97
N VAL A 315 2.02 18.91 -23.02
CA VAL A 315 2.38 20.05 -23.83
C VAL A 315 2.41 21.18 -22.82
N ALA A 316 3.61 21.55 -22.38
CA ALA A 316 3.79 22.86 -21.81
C ALA A 316 3.23 23.78 -22.88
N GLU A 317 2.17 24.53 -22.57
CA GLU A 317 1.74 25.67 -23.35
C GLU A 317 2.86 26.71 -23.32
N GLY A 318 3.92 26.39 -24.06
CA GLY A 318 5.04 27.25 -24.39
C GLY A 318 5.24 27.04 -25.87
N ASP A 319 4.89 28.07 -26.63
CA ASP A 319 5.04 28.14 -28.08
C ASP A 319 6.32 27.44 -28.57
N PRO A 320 6.26 26.58 -29.59
CA PRO A 320 7.46 26.05 -30.24
C PRO A 320 7.99 27.09 -31.22
N GLN A 321 8.30 28.30 -30.75
CA GLN A 321 9.00 29.32 -31.53
C GLN A 321 9.48 30.44 -30.61
N THR A 322 10.70 30.30 -30.07
CA THR A 322 11.66 31.37 -29.69
C THR A 322 12.76 30.78 -28.79
N ARG A 323 13.48 29.77 -29.29
CA ARG A 323 14.77 29.40 -28.73
C ARG A 323 15.64 28.83 -29.84
N LEU A 324 16.10 29.73 -30.71
CA LEU A 324 17.30 29.65 -31.55
C LEU A 324 17.22 30.81 -32.56
N GLN A 325 17.44 32.04 -32.10
CA GLN A 325 17.88 33.11 -33.00
C GLN A 325 18.64 34.17 -32.19
N ASP A 326 19.76 33.76 -31.59
CA ASP A 326 20.86 34.70 -31.36
C ASP A 326 21.74 34.69 -32.63
N ASP A 327 21.15 35.06 -33.77
CA ASP A 327 21.93 35.48 -34.94
C ASP A 327 22.15 36.98 -34.80
N LYS A 328 23.32 37.34 -34.28
CA LYS A 328 23.85 38.69 -34.40
C LYS A 328 24.36 38.87 -35.82
N ASP A 329 23.53 39.42 -36.70
CA ASP A 329 24.02 40.17 -37.85
C ASP A 329 23.34 41.54 -37.90
N PRO A 330 24.12 42.64 -37.87
CA PRO A 330 23.59 43.98 -37.98
C PRO A 330 23.57 44.38 -39.46
N MET A 331 22.40 44.60 -40.06
CA MET A 331 22.35 45.49 -41.21
C MET A 331 20.98 46.12 -41.46
N LEU A 332 21.04 47.45 -41.57
CA LEU A 332 20.16 48.34 -42.32
C LEU A 332 18.80 48.65 -41.71
N ILE A 333 18.87 49.52 -40.70
CA ILE A 333 17.83 50.52 -40.42
C ILE A 333 17.80 51.48 -41.62
N VAL A 334 16.75 51.41 -42.45
CA VAL A 334 16.30 52.56 -43.23
C VAL A 334 15.11 53.18 -42.51
N ARG A 335 15.33 54.42 -42.08
CA ARG A 335 14.41 55.32 -41.41
C ARG A 335 13.08 55.46 -42.17
N GLY A 336 11.99 55.47 -41.42
CA GLY A 336 10.68 55.98 -41.85
C GLY A 336 9.79 56.24 -40.63
N ARG A 337 10.03 57.36 -39.95
CA ARG A 337 9.16 57.92 -38.89
C ARG A 337 7.99 58.62 -39.59
N ILE A 338 6.73 58.37 -39.19
CA ILE A 338 5.66 59.35 -38.86
C ILE A 338 4.40 58.57 -38.37
N PRO A 339 3.64 59.08 -37.38
CA PRO A 339 2.56 58.36 -36.69
C PRO A 339 1.15 58.83 -37.09
N GLU A 340 0.15 58.26 -36.41
CA GLU A 340 -1.22 58.75 -36.19
C GLU A 340 -2.34 58.16 -37.05
N GLY A 341 -3.33 57.61 -36.33
CA GLY A 341 -4.64 57.27 -36.85
C GLY A 341 -5.55 58.49 -36.92
N GLY A 342 -6.49 58.44 -37.85
CA GLY A 342 -7.56 59.41 -38.01
C GLY A 342 -8.53 58.92 -39.09
N THR A 343 -9.72 58.53 -38.64
CA THR A 343 -10.95 58.27 -39.40
C THR A 343 -11.31 59.38 -40.39
N LEU A 344 -11.89 59.02 -41.55
CA LEU A 344 -13.05 59.64 -42.22
C LEU A 344 -13.39 58.87 -43.53
N ASP A 345 -14.62 58.32 -43.59
CA ASP A 345 -15.36 57.77 -44.77
C ASP A 345 -15.69 58.87 -45.82
N PRO A 346 -16.54 58.64 -46.84
CA PRO A 346 -16.60 57.65 -47.93
C PRO A 346 -16.66 58.35 -49.32
N GLU A 347 -16.56 57.64 -50.46
CA GLU A 347 -17.46 57.81 -51.64
C GLU A 347 -16.98 57.16 -52.95
N LEU A 348 -17.99 56.64 -53.68
CA LEU A 348 -18.19 56.61 -55.14
C LEU A 348 -17.42 55.60 -56.02
N ASP A 349 -18.19 54.57 -56.43
CA ASP A 349 -18.19 53.89 -57.75
C ASP A 349 -17.99 54.88 -58.92
N PRO A 350 -17.45 54.48 -60.10
CA PRO A 350 -18.04 53.41 -60.92
C PRO A 350 -17.11 52.55 -61.81
N ASP A 351 -17.67 51.44 -62.30
CA ASP A 351 -17.22 50.63 -63.45
C ASP A 351 -16.89 51.46 -64.70
N PRO A 352 -16.00 50.92 -65.57
CA PRO A 352 -16.34 50.90 -66.99
C PRO A 352 -16.09 49.55 -67.69
N GLN A 353 -17.01 49.24 -68.61
CA GLN A 353 -17.01 48.13 -69.57
C GLN A 353 -15.72 47.91 -70.39
N GLY A 354 -15.54 46.65 -70.80
CA GLY A 354 -14.84 46.20 -72.01
C GLY A 354 -14.23 44.81 -71.80
N ASP A 355 -14.42 43.76 -72.59
CA ASP A 355 -14.90 43.60 -73.96
C ASP A 355 -15.20 42.10 -74.19
N LEU A 356 -16.17 41.78 -75.03
CA LEU A 356 -16.55 40.41 -75.44
C LEU A 356 -15.91 40.11 -76.80
N GLY A 357 -15.18 39.00 -76.92
CA GLY A 357 -14.66 38.51 -78.20
C GLY A 357 -14.52 36.99 -78.27
N MET A 358 -15.52 36.33 -78.85
CA MET A 358 -15.47 35.02 -79.53
C MET A 358 -15.79 35.28 -81.03
N PRO A 359 -15.71 34.35 -82.02
CA PRO A 359 -15.32 32.92 -82.00
C PRO A 359 -14.44 32.44 -83.21
N ALA A 360 -14.11 31.14 -83.19
CA ALA A 360 -14.01 30.15 -84.28
C ALA A 360 -13.05 30.31 -85.49
N GLY A 361 -12.35 29.22 -85.82
CA GLY A 361 -11.71 29.01 -87.12
C GLY A 361 -10.92 27.70 -87.21
N ALA A 362 -11.49 26.70 -87.87
CA ALA A 362 -10.91 25.39 -88.15
C ALA A 362 -9.83 25.43 -89.24
N HIS A 363 -8.84 24.52 -89.15
CA HIS A 363 -8.30 23.68 -90.25
C HIS A 363 -6.91 23.13 -89.85
N ARG A 364 -6.79 21.82 -89.60
CA ARG A 364 -6.24 20.86 -90.57
C ARG A 364 -6.46 19.43 -90.10
#